data_AF-A0A814VBU3-F1
#
_entry.id   AF-A0A814VBU3-F1
#
_cell.length_a   1.000
_cell.length_b   1.000
_cell.length_c   1.000
_cell.angle_alpha   90.00
_cell.angle_beta   90.00
_cell.angle_gamma   90.00
#
_symmetry.space_group_name_H-M   'P 1'
#
loop_
_entity.id
_entity.type
_entity.pdbx_description
1 polymer ?
#
loop_
_entity_poly.entity_id
_entity_poly.type
_entity_poly.pdbx_seq_one_letter_code
_entity_poly.pdbx_strand_id
1 'polypeptide(L)'
;MYTYIIFLFIRNVFFPKYVFIHIKDLCAKHDETQRQIFIEEEKHKLENEIRLSSEKLVKINENLAKIIRVRMEFGDTMSETEVVYMKIPKSLQTLLTIHKLYIRSYLKTHWLLGLNAAQIHDELTAAYVQGVVSYSAIAHWIDRFLNGRESLEDNPRNVRPITVITKQNIDAVQDLVNDDPHISIDYVTTISDRVII
;
A
#
# COMPACT_ATOMS: atom_id res chain seq x y z
N MET A 1 35.67 24.77 -98.80
CA MET A 1 34.25 24.32 -98.72
C MET A 1 34.03 23.30 -97.60
N TYR A 2 34.80 22.20 -97.53
CA TYR A 2 34.60 21.16 -96.51
C TYR A 2 34.69 21.65 -95.06
N THR A 3 35.61 22.56 -94.73
CA THR A 3 35.76 23.11 -93.37
C THR A 3 34.57 23.96 -92.91
N TYR A 4 33.95 24.74 -93.80
CA TYR A 4 32.79 25.58 -93.49
C TYR A 4 31.50 24.76 -93.30
N ILE A 5 31.35 23.70 -94.11
CA ILE A 5 30.24 22.73 -93.96
C ILE A 5 30.38 21.94 -92.66
N ILE A 6 31.58 21.48 -92.31
CA ILE A 6 31.86 20.81 -91.03
C ILE A 6 31.61 21.77 -89.86
N PHE A 7 32.07 23.02 -89.94
CA PHE A 7 31.83 24.02 -88.89
C PHE A 7 30.34 24.33 -88.72
N LEU A 8 29.58 24.49 -89.82
CA LEU A 8 28.13 24.69 -89.76
C LEU A 8 27.37 23.45 -89.26
N PHE A 9 27.83 22.24 -89.58
CA PHE A 9 27.23 20.99 -89.09
C PHE A 9 27.47 20.79 -87.59
N ILE A 10 28.72 21.03 -87.14
CA ILE A 10 29.08 21.00 -85.72
C ILE A 10 28.29 22.09 -84.96
N ARG A 11 28.19 23.30 -85.52
CA ARG A 11 27.51 24.44 -84.88
C ARG A 11 25.98 24.33 -84.87
N ASN A 12 25.33 23.87 -85.95
CA ASN A 12 23.87 23.82 -86.05
C ASN A 12 23.25 22.50 -85.62
N VAL A 13 23.98 21.38 -85.65
CA VAL A 13 23.39 20.05 -85.40
C VAL A 13 23.98 19.39 -84.16
N PHE A 14 25.29 19.45 -83.96
CA PHE A 14 25.96 18.75 -82.87
C PHE A 14 25.93 19.53 -81.55
N PHE A 15 26.31 20.81 -81.57
CA PHE A 15 26.36 21.67 -80.39
C PHE A 15 24.99 21.81 -79.69
N PRO A 16 23.86 22.06 -80.39
CA PRO A 16 22.55 22.19 -79.74
C PRO A 16 22.06 20.87 -79.13
N LYS A 17 22.34 19.72 -79.78
CA LYS A 17 21.97 18.40 -79.24
C LYS A 17 22.77 18.05 -78.00
N TYR A 18 24.08 18.31 -78.00
CA TYR A 18 24.93 18.06 -76.84
C TYR A 18 24.56 18.95 -75.64
N VAL A 19 24.34 20.25 -75.90
CA VAL A 19 23.86 21.20 -74.88
C VAL A 19 22.51 20.76 -74.32
N PHE A 20 21.58 20.31 -75.16
CA PHE A 20 20.27 19.82 -74.71
C PHE A 20 20.34 18.55 -73.87
N ILE A 21 21.19 17.57 -74.24
CA ILE A 21 21.42 16.36 -73.44
C ILE A 21 22.01 16.73 -72.08
N HIS A 22 23.04 17.57 -72.05
CA HIS A 22 23.66 18.01 -70.81
C HIS A 22 22.69 18.80 -69.91
N ILE A 23 21.82 19.63 -70.48
CA ILE A 23 20.75 20.31 -69.74
C ILE A 23 19.75 19.30 -69.15
N LYS A 24 19.36 18.27 -69.91
CA LYS A 24 18.48 17.21 -69.39
C LYS A 24 19.12 16.44 -68.24
N ASP A 25 20.40 16.10 -68.35
CA ASP A 25 21.14 15.41 -67.30
C ASP A 25 21.26 16.29 -66.04
N LEU A 26 21.50 17.59 -66.22
CA LEU A 26 21.50 18.57 -65.12
C LEU A 26 20.13 18.69 -64.45
N CYS A 27 19.03 18.76 -65.21
CA CYS A 27 17.68 18.80 -64.65
C CYS A 27 17.36 17.52 -63.87
N ALA A 28 17.68 16.34 -64.42
CA ALA A 28 17.49 15.07 -63.73
C ALA A 28 18.28 15.02 -62.41
N LYS A 29 19.53 15.51 -62.42
CA LYS A 29 20.36 15.60 -61.21
C LYS A 29 19.83 16.63 -60.20
N HIS A 30 19.31 17.76 -60.67
CA HIS A 30 18.66 18.76 -59.82
C HIS A 30 17.42 18.17 -59.14
N ASP A 31 16.54 17.52 -59.89
CA ASP A 31 15.32 16.90 -59.34
C ASP A 31 15.66 15.81 -58.32
N GLU A 32 16.69 15.01 -58.58
CA GLU A 32 17.18 14.02 -57.63
C GLU A 32 17.74 14.67 -56.36
N THR A 33 18.54 15.73 -56.52
CA THR A 33 19.07 16.49 -55.37
C THR A 33 17.92 17.10 -54.54
N GLN A 34 16.89 17.64 -55.20
CA GLN A 34 15.73 18.22 -54.53
C GLN A 34 14.92 17.17 -53.74
N ARG A 35 14.80 15.94 -54.25
CA ARG A 35 14.18 14.83 -53.50
C ARG A 35 15.00 14.45 -52.26
N GLN A 36 16.32 14.39 -52.41
CA GLN A 36 17.20 14.09 -51.27
C GLN A 36 17.12 15.17 -50.19
N ILE A 37 17.07 16.45 -50.58
CA ILE A 37 16.85 17.57 -49.65
C ILE A 37 15.54 17.38 -48.88
N PHE A 38 14.44 17.09 -49.58
CA PHE A 38 13.13 16.89 -48.93
C PHE A 38 13.14 15.72 -47.93
N ILE A 39 13.76 14.60 -48.30
CA ILE A 39 13.89 13.43 -47.41
C ILE A 39 14.71 13.78 -46.16
N GLU A 40 15.83 14.47 -46.33
CA GLU A 40 16.71 14.83 -45.19
C GLU A 40 16.04 15.86 -44.26
N GLU A 41 15.25 16.79 -44.80
CA GLU A 41 14.45 17.72 -43.99
C GLU A 41 13.40 17.00 -43.14
N GLU A 42 12.67 16.03 -43.71
CA GLU A 42 11.70 15.21 -42.97
C GLU A 42 12.38 14.36 -41.89
N LYS A 43 13.53 13.76 -42.22
CA LYS A 43 14.36 13.04 -41.23
C LYS A 43 14.75 13.94 -40.06
N HIS A 44 15.24 15.16 -40.34
CA HIS A 44 15.62 16.11 -39.29
C HIS A 44 14.43 16.55 -38.41
N LYS A 45 13.22 16.66 -38.97
CA LYS A 45 12.00 16.93 -38.18
C LYS A 45 11.73 15.78 -37.19
N LEU A 46 11.74 14.54 -37.69
CA LEU A 46 11.52 13.36 -36.85
C LEU A 46 12.60 13.22 -35.76
N GLU A 47 13.86 13.47 -36.08
CA GLU A 47 14.96 13.47 -35.11
C GLU A 47 14.74 14.50 -33.99
N ASN A 48 14.25 15.69 -34.33
CA ASN A 48 13.90 16.71 -33.33
C ASN A 48 12.73 16.29 -32.45
N GLU A 49 11.69 15.66 -33.01
CA GLU A 49 10.56 15.14 -32.23
C GLU A 49 10.99 14.02 -31.28
N ILE A 50 11.85 13.10 -31.75
CA ILE A 50 12.44 12.04 -30.92
C ILE A 50 13.23 12.66 -29.77
N ARG A 51 14.05 13.68 -30.04
CA ARG A 51 14.83 14.38 -29.00
C ARG A 51 13.92 15.00 -27.95
N LEU A 52 12.93 15.79 -28.37
CA LEU A 52 12.00 16.45 -27.45
C LEU A 52 11.19 15.45 -26.62
N SER A 53 10.78 14.34 -27.23
CA SER A 53 10.07 13.26 -26.54
C SER A 53 10.97 12.55 -25.52
N SER A 54 12.23 12.29 -25.88
CA SER A 54 13.23 11.70 -24.98
C SER A 54 13.50 12.61 -23.77
N GLU A 55 13.64 13.92 -23.97
CA GLU A 55 13.81 14.89 -22.88
C GLU A 55 12.62 14.90 -21.92
N LYS A 56 11.39 14.86 -22.46
CA LYS A 56 10.17 14.75 -21.64
C LYS A 56 10.15 13.45 -20.83
N LEU A 57 10.52 12.32 -21.44
CA LEU A 57 10.57 11.02 -20.75
C LEU A 57 11.56 11.03 -19.59
N VAL A 58 12.75 11.60 -19.77
CA VAL A 58 13.73 11.74 -18.68
C VAL A 58 13.15 12.54 -17.52
N LYS A 59 12.52 13.69 -17.80
CA LYS A 59 11.90 14.53 -16.76
C LYS A 59 10.77 13.81 -16.02
N ILE A 60 9.94 13.06 -16.73
CA ILE A 60 8.88 12.24 -16.12
C ILE A 60 9.48 11.15 -15.24
N ASN A 61 10.51 10.45 -15.69
CA ASN A 61 11.17 9.40 -14.93
C ASN A 61 11.83 9.94 -13.65
N GLU A 62 12.48 11.10 -13.72
CA GLU A 62 13.03 11.77 -12.54
C GLU A 62 11.95 12.15 -11.52
N ASN A 63 10.83 12.68 -12.00
CA ASN A 63 9.69 13.02 -11.16
C ASN A 63 9.07 11.76 -10.53
N LEU A 64 8.92 10.69 -11.30
CA LEU A 64 8.45 9.39 -10.80
C LEU A 64 9.39 8.87 -9.71
N ALA A 65 10.71 8.91 -9.92
CA ALA A 65 11.69 8.48 -8.93
C ALA A 65 11.59 9.31 -7.62
N LYS A 66 11.34 10.61 -7.72
CA LYS A 66 11.07 11.46 -6.54
C LYS A 66 9.79 11.03 -5.82
N ILE A 67 8.70 10.80 -6.56
CA ILE A 67 7.42 10.35 -5.99
C ILE A 67 7.57 8.99 -5.30
N ILE A 68 8.29 8.05 -5.93
CA ILE A 68 8.55 6.72 -5.38
C ILE A 68 9.33 6.84 -4.06
N ARG A 69 10.38 7.67 -4.00
CA ARG A 69 11.15 7.89 -2.77
C ARG A 69 10.28 8.42 -1.63
N VAL A 70 9.53 9.49 -1.88
CA VAL A 70 8.63 10.07 -0.88
C VAL A 70 7.60 9.03 -0.40
N ARG A 71 7.05 8.22 -1.32
CA ARG A 71 6.15 7.13 -0.96
C ARG A 71 6.82 6.08 -0.07
N MET A 72 8.08 5.72 -0.34
CA MET A 72 8.84 4.78 0.50
C MET A 72 9.03 5.35 1.91
N GLU A 73 9.44 6.62 2.03
CA GLU A 73 9.59 7.30 3.32
C GLU A 73 8.27 7.32 4.13
N PHE A 74 7.14 7.57 3.48
CA PHE A 74 5.83 7.44 4.12
C PHE A 74 5.51 5.99 4.52
N GLY A 75 5.89 5.01 3.71
CA GLY A 75 5.71 3.59 4.03
C GLY A 75 6.47 3.19 5.30
N ASP A 76 7.72 3.63 5.44
CA ASP A 76 8.55 3.36 6.61
C ASP A 76 7.94 3.97 7.88
N THR A 77 7.56 5.25 7.83
CA THR A 77 6.91 5.93 8.97
C THR A 77 5.55 5.31 9.34
N MET A 78 4.76 4.88 8.35
CA MET A 78 3.50 4.15 8.59
C MET A 78 3.77 2.82 9.31
N SER A 79 4.78 2.06 8.88
CA SER A 79 5.17 0.80 9.51
C SER A 79 5.63 1.00 10.96
N GLU A 80 6.48 2.00 11.20
CA GLU A 80 6.96 2.33 12.55
C GLU A 80 5.81 2.73 13.49
N THR A 81 4.87 3.53 13.00
CA THR A 81 3.71 3.95 13.79
C THR A 81 2.74 2.80 14.05
N GLU A 82 2.50 1.93 13.07
CA GLU A 82 1.66 0.74 13.23
C GLU A 82 2.19 -0.17 14.36
N VAL A 83 3.50 -0.41 14.41
CA VAL A 83 4.12 -1.19 15.48
C VAL A 83 3.85 -0.59 16.87
N VAL A 84 3.91 0.74 17.00
CA VAL A 84 3.58 1.42 18.26
C VAL A 84 2.09 1.27 18.58
N TYR A 85 1.20 1.53 17.62
CA TYR A 85 -0.24 1.41 17.80
C TYR A 85 -0.67 -0.01 18.20
N MET A 86 -0.04 -1.05 17.66
CA MET A 86 -0.31 -2.44 18.03
C MET A 86 0.07 -2.77 19.49
N LYS A 87 1.05 -2.06 20.08
CA LYS A 87 1.47 -2.28 21.48
C LYS A 87 0.54 -1.61 22.50
N ILE A 88 -0.13 -0.52 22.11
CA ILE A 88 -0.96 0.29 23.02
C ILE A 88 -2.09 -0.53 23.66
N PRO A 89 -2.92 -1.29 22.93
CA PRO A 89 -4.02 -2.06 23.53
C PRO A 89 -3.54 -3.07 24.56
N LYS A 90 -2.41 -3.75 24.30
CA LYS A 90 -1.83 -4.72 25.23
C LYS A 90 -1.35 -4.03 26.50
N SER A 91 -0.67 -2.89 26.39
CA SER A 91 -0.23 -2.09 27.53
C SER A 91 -1.42 -1.59 28.38
N LEU A 92 -2.46 -1.05 27.72
CA LEU A 92 -3.68 -0.59 28.40
C LEU A 92 -4.41 -1.73 29.11
N GLN A 93 -4.48 -2.92 28.50
CA GLN A 93 -5.09 -4.08 29.12
C GLN A 93 -4.32 -4.56 30.36
N THR A 94 -2.99 -4.53 30.32
CA THR A 94 -2.14 -4.82 31.49
C THR A 94 -2.39 -3.80 32.60
N LEU A 95 -2.42 -2.51 32.28
CA LEU A 95 -2.68 -1.44 33.25
C LEU A 95 -4.06 -1.59 33.90
N LEU A 96 -5.10 -1.87 33.10
CA LEU A 96 -6.45 -2.13 33.60
C LEU A 96 -6.49 -3.35 34.54
N THR A 97 -5.73 -4.40 34.22
CA THR A 97 -5.64 -5.61 35.05
C THR A 97 -4.97 -5.30 36.39
N ILE A 98 -3.85 -4.58 36.37
CA ILE A 98 -3.15 -4.13 37.58
C ILE A 98 -4.06 -3.27 38.45
N HIS A 99 -4.78 -2.30 37.85
CA HIS A 99 -5.70 -1.42 38.57
C HIS A 99 -6.83 -2.21 39.26
N LYS A 100 -7.42 -3.19 38.56
CA LYS A 100 -8.44 -4.08 39.16
C LYS A 100 -7.89 -4.90 40.31
N LEU A 101 -6.67 -5.44 40.19
CA LEU A 101 -6.03 -6.22 41.24
C LEU A 101 -5.71 -5.36 42.48
N TYR A 102 -5.22 -4.15 42.25
CA TYR A 102 -4.97 -3.18 43.32
C TYR A 102 -6.23 -2.93 44.16
N ILE A 103 -7.34 -2.60 43.50
CA ILE A 103 -8.64 -2.42 44.18
C ILE A 103 -9.01 -3.66 44.98
N ARG A 104 -9.00 -4.84 44.35
CA ARG A 104 -9.44 -6.09 45.01
C ARG A 104 -8.55 -6.46 46.18
N SER A 105 -7.25 -6.22 46.09
CA SER A 105 -6.28 -6.40 47.18
C SER A 105 -6.62 -5.49 48.36
N TYR A 106 -6.86 -4.19 48.08
CA TYR A 106 -7.27 -3.23 49.10
C TYR A 106 -8.57 -3.66 49.80
N LEU A 107 -9.58 -4.09 49.02
CA LEU A 107 -10.86 -4.59 49.55
C LEU A 107 -10.65 -5.84 50.42
N LYS A 108 -9.82 -6.79 49.97
CA LYS A 108 -9.54 -8.02 50.74
C LYS A 108 -8.87 -7.70 52.07
N THR A 109 -7.93 -6.77 52.09
CA THR A 109 -7.25 -6.33 53.32
C THR A 109 -8.24 -5.70 54.31
N HIS A 110 -9.10 -4.77 53.86
CA HIS A 110 -10.06 -4.11 54.76
C HIS A 110 -11.15 -5.06 55.25
N TRP A 111 -11.58 -6.00 54.40
CA TRP A 111 -12.47 -7.08 54.82
C TRP A 111 -11.85 -7.96 55.92
N LEU A 112 -10.57 -8.34 55.77
CA LEU A 112 -9.85 -9.10 56.79
C LEU A 112 -9.68 -8.33 58.11
N LEU A 113 -9.66 -6.99 58.05
CA LEU A 113 -9.68 -6.10 59.22
C LEU A 113 -11.08 -5.96 59.85
N GLY A 114 -12.10 -6.61 59.29
CA GLY A 114 -13.47 -6.63 59.84
C GLY A 114 -14.36 -5.48 59.36
N LEU A 115 -13.94 -4.70 58.37
CA LEU A 115 -14.78 -3.63 57.81
C LEU A 115 -15.85 -4.21 56.88
N ASN A 116 -17.02 -3.59 56.88
CA ASN A 116 -18.10 -3.90 55.95
C ASN A 116 -18.02 -3.05 54.67
N ALA A 117 -18.80 -3.42 53.66
CA ALA A 117 -18.78 -2.76 52.35
C ALA A 117 -19.13 -1.26 52.39
N ALA A 118 -20.00 -0.83 53.32
CA ALA A 118 -20.39 0.57 53.45
C ALA A 118 -19.24 1.40 54.04
N GLN A 119 -18.60 0.90 55.10
CA GLN A 119 -17.44 1.56 55.71
C GLN A 119 -16.29 1.75 54.71
N ILE A 120 -16.00 0.72 53.91
CA ILE A 120 -14.95 0.80 52.89
C ILE A 120 -15.32 1.79 51.79
N HIS A 121 -16.58 1.80 51.35
CA HIS A 121 -17.05 2.76 50.35
C HIS A 121 -17.00 4.20 50.85
N ASP A 122 -17.42 4.44 52.10
CA ASP A 122 -17.40 5.77 52.72
C ASP A 122 -15.96 6.27 52.90
N GLU A 123 -15.04 5.40 53.33
CA GLU A 123 -13.60 5.70 53.41
C GLU A 123 -13.03 6.09 52.03
N LEU A 124 -13.29 5.29 51.00
CA LEU A 124 -12.82 5.57 49.64
C LEU A 124 -13.44 6.87 49.08
N THR A 125 -14.70 7.15 49.38
CA THR A 125 -15.39 8.37 48.93
C THR A 125 -14.87 9.61 49.68
N ALA A 126 -14.47 9.46 50.94
CA ALA A 126 -13.84 10.54 51.69
C ALA A 126 -12.41 10.83 51.21
N ALA A 127 -11.66 9.78 50.81
CA ALA A 127 -10.27 9.92 50.36
C ALA A 127 -10.14 10.38 48.91
N TYR A 128 -11.03 9.95 48.01
CA TYR A 128 -10.94 10.20 46.57
C TYR A 128 -12.15 10.98 46.05
N VAL A 129 -11.88 12.08 45.32
CA VAL A 129 -12.91 12.98 44.79
C VAL A 129 -13.65 12.40 43.57
N GLN A 130 -12.97 11.59 42.74
CA GLN A 130 -13.53 10.96 41.54
C GLN A 130 -12.89 9.59 41.31
N GLY A 131 -13.56 8.74 40.51
CA GLY A 131 -13.04 7.42 40.16
C GLY A 131 -13.14 6.38 41.28
N VAL A 132 -13.97 6.66 42.30
CA VAL A 132 -14.25 5.72 43.39
C VAL A 132 -14.99 4.50 42.83
N VAL A 133 -14.58 3.33 43.31
CA VAL A 133 -15.21 2.05 42.97
C VAL A 133 -16.64 2.06 43.51
N SER A 134 -17.61 1.68 42.67
CA SER A 134 -19.01 1.70 43.09
C SER A 134 -19.24 0.80 44.31
N TYR A 135 -20.13 1.23 45.20
CA TYR A 135 -20.57 0.43 46.34
C TYR A 135 -20.94 -1.02 45.93
N SER A 136 -21.67 -1.17 44.82
CA SER A 136 -22.07 -2.49 44.30
C SER A 136 -20.89 -3.40 43.98
N ALA A 137 -19.82 -2.85 43.40
CA ALA A 137 -18.62 -3.62 43.09
C ALA A 137 -17.89 -4.02 44.38
N ILE A 138 -17.85 -3.13 45.37
CA ILE A 138 -17.29 -3.44 46.70
C ILE A 138 -18.08 -4.57 47.35
N ALA A 139 -19.40 -4.41 47.51
CA ALA A 139 -20.28 -5.40 48.13
C ALA A 139 -20.16 -6.78 47.46
N HIS A 140 -20.11 -6.81 46.12
CA HIS A 140 -19.94 -8.04 45.35
C HIS A 140 -18.60 -8.76 45.63
N TRP A 141 -17.51 -8.02 45.80
CA TRP A 141 -16.22 -8.62 46.16
C TRP A 141 -16.18 -9.08 47.62
N ILE A 142 -16.78 -8.32 48.54
CA ILE A 142 -16.92 -8.73 49.95
C ILE A 142 -17.71 -10.04 50.05
N ASP A 143 -18.84 -10.15 49.34
CA ASP A 143 -19.62 -11.40 49.27
C ASP A 143 -18.78 -12.58 48.75
N ARG A 144 -17.98 -12.37 47.70
CA ARG A 144 -17.07 -13.42 47.20
C ARG A 144 -16.03 -13.85 48.24
N PHE A 145 -15.48 -12.92 49.01
CA PHE A 145 -14.53 -13.25 50.08
C PHE A 145 -15.20 -14.01 51.22
N LEU A 146 -16.42 -13.61 51.61
CA LEU A 146 -17.24 -14.34 52.59
C LEU A 146 -17.55 -15.77 52.13
N ASN A 147 -17.77 -15.97 50.82
CA ASN A 147 -17.96 -17.28 50.20
C ASN A 147 -16.65 -18.05 49.97
N GLY A 148 -15.54 -17.67 50.63
CA GLY A 148 -14.28 -18.42 50.64
C GLY A 148 -13.37 -18.20 49.43
N ARG A 149 -13.60 -17.17 48.61
CA ARG A 149 -12.73 -16.90 47.46
C ARG A 149 -11.40 -16.29 47.90
N GLU A 150 -10.29 -16.95 47.57
CA GLU A 150 -8.96 -16.43 47.88
C GLU A 150 -8.33 -15.61 46.75
N SER A 151 -8.61 -15.95 45.49
CA SER A 151 -8.00 -15.30 44.32
C SER A 151 -8.54 -13.89 44.06
N LEU A 152 -7.64 -12.97 43.71
CA LEU A 152 -7.95 -11.61 43.28
C LEU A 152 -8.16 -11.49 41.76
N GLU A 153 -7.80 -12.52 41.00
CA GLU A 153 -7.88 -12.49 39.54
C GLU A 153 -9.30 -12.64 39.02
N ASP A 154 -9.52 -12.30 37.75
CA ASP A 154 -10.75 -12.67 37.07
C ASP A 154 -10.78 -14.20 36.91
N ASN A 155 -11.96 -14.81 37.05
CA ASN A 155 -12.11 -16.20 36.66
C ASN A 155 -11.78 -16.33 35.16
N PRO A 156 -11.24 -17.48 34.72
CA PRO A 156 -11.06 -17.73 33.30
C PRO A 156 -12.37 -17.40 32.60
N ARG A 157 -12.32 -16.49 31.62
CA ARG A 157 -13.50 -16.16 30.83
C ARG A 157 -13.93 -17.44 30.14
N ASN A 158 -15.22 -17.78 30.22
CA ASN A 158 -15.79 -18.79 29.34
C ASN A 158 -15.70 -18.25 27.90
N VAL A 159 -14.58 -18.53 27.24
CA VAL A 159 -14.42 -18.29 25.82
C VAL A 159 -15.34 -19.30 25.12
N ARG A 160 -16.04 -18.87 24.06
CA ARG A 160 -16.71 -19.83 23.18
C ARG A 160 -15.72 -20.94 22.80
N PRO A 161 -16.12 -22.22 22.81
CA PRO A 161 -15.23 -23.29 22.42
C PRO A 161 -14.56 -22.96 21.09
N ILE A 162 -13.22 -23.01 21.06
CA ILE A 162 -12.35 -22.76 19.90
C ILE A 162 -12.45 -23.92 18.89
N THR A 163 -13.44 -24.80 19.02
CA THR A 163 -13.65 -25.97 18.15
C THR A 163 -13.82 -25.60 16.68
N VAL A 164 -14.22 -24.36 16.38
CA VAL A 164 -14.35 -23.83 15.01
C VAL A 164 -13.00 -23.35 14.44
N ILE A 165 -12.05 -22.92 15.28
CA ILE A 165 -10.76 -22.31 14.89
C ILE A 165 -9.63 -23.29 15.24
N THR A 166 -9.67 -24.49 14.67
CA THR A 166 -8.55 -25.43 14.72
C THR A 166 -7.56 -25.08 13.62
N LYS A 167 -6.27 -25.45 13.80
CA LYS A 167 -5.26 -25.31 12.75
C LYS A 167 -5.70 -26.01 11.45
N GLN A 168 -6.36 -27.17 11.58
CA GLN A 168 -6.93 -27.91 10.46
C GLN A 168 -7.99 -27.10 9.69
N ASN A 169 -8.90 -26.41 10.37
CA ASN A 169 -9.92 -25.60 9.71
C ASN A 169 -9.31 -24.35 9.06
N ILE A 170 -8.30 -23.76 9.70
CA ILE A 170 -7.55 -22.63 9.14
C ILE A 170 -6.83 -23.06 7.85
N ASP A 171 -6.10 -24.18 7.91
CA ASP A 171 -5.35 -24.72 6.77
C ASP A 171 -6.32 -25.07 5.62
N ALA A 172 -7.46 -25.71 5.92
CA ALA A 172 -8.47 -26.04 4.91
C ALA A 172 -9.10 -24.81 4.24
N VAL A 173 -9.41 -23.76 5.01
CA VAL A 173 -9.92 -22.49 4.44
C VAL A 173 -8.83 -21.78 3.64
N GLN A 174 -7.58 -21.84 4.11
CA GLN A 174 -6.44 -21.23 3.41
C GLN A 174 -6.19 -21.91 2.06
N ASP A 175 -6.26 -23.24 2.00
CA ASP A 175 -6.13 -24.01 0.76
C ASP A 175 -7.23 -23.65 -0.25
N LEU A 176 -8.49 -23.56 0.20
CA LEU A 176 -9.62 -23.15 -0.66
C LEU A 176 -9.43 -21.75 -1.27
N VAL A 177 -8.93 -20.80 -0.48
CA VAL A 177 -8.69 -19.42 -0.94
C VAL A 177 -7.46 -19.34 -1.85
N ASN A 178 -6.45 -20.18 -1.62
CA ASN A 178 -5.27 -20.25 -2.49
C ASN A 178 -5.61 -20.85 -3.86
N ASP A 179 -6.51 -21.84 -3.90
CA ASP A 179 -6.97 -22.47 -5.13
C ASP A 179 -7.89 -21.54 -5.95
N ASP A 180 -8.81 -20.83 -5.28
CA ASP A 180 -9.66 -19.81 -5.91
C ASP A 180 -9.73 -18.51 -5.09
N PRO A 181 -8.99 -17.46 -5.48
CA PRO A 181 -9.02 -16.16 -4.81
C PRO A 181 -10.37 -15.43 -4.88
N HIS A 182 -11.30 -15.84 -5.75
CA HIS A 182 -12.61 -15.21 -5.93
C HIS A 182 -13.75 -15.99 -5.25
N ILE A 183 -13.40 -17.00 -4.44
CA ILE A 183 -14.37 -17.83 -3.74
C ILE A 183 -15.29 -17.00 -2.83
N SER A 184 -16.60 -17.23 -2.92
CA SER A 184 -17.58 -16.50 -2.12
C SER A 184 -17.52 -16.92 -0.66
N ILE A 185 -17.67 -15.95 0.24
CA ILE A 185 -17.78 -16.19 1.69
C ILE A 185 -18.89 -17.20 2.02
N ASP A 186 -20.02 -17.15 1.30
CA ASP A 186 -21.16 -18.06 1.50
C ASP A 186 -20.84 -19.50 1.10
N TYR A 187 -19.93 -19.67 0.14
CA TYR A 187 -19.46 -20.98 -0.29
C TYR A 187 -18.45 -21.54 0.70
N VAL A 188 -17.53 -20.71 1.19
CA VAL A 188 -16.57 -21.07 2.24
C VAL A 188 -17.27 -21.49 3.54
N THR A 189 -18.31 -20.76 3.97
CA THR A 189 -19.09 -21.10 5.16
C THR A 189 -19.85 -22.43 4.99
N THR A 190 -20.47 -22.65 3.83
CA THR A 190 -21.18 -23.90 3.51
C THR A 190 -20.26 -25.13 3.57
N ILE A 191 -19.01 -24.99 3.12
CA ILE A 191 -18.03 -26.09 3.17
C ILE A 191 -17.51 -26.28 4.59
N SER A 192 -17.20 -25.20 5.30
CA SER A 192 -16.73 -25.22 6.68
C SER A 192 -17.74 -25.91 7.61
N ASP A 193 -19.04 -25.62 7.44
CA ASP A 193 -20.12 -26.23 8.23
C ASP A 193 -20.32 -27.72 7.96
N ARG A 194 -19.85 -28.24 6.80
CA ARG A 194 -19.89 -29.68 6.47
C ARG A 194 -18.70 -30.46 7.01
N VAL A 195 -17.60 -29.79 7.32
CA VAL A 195 -16.35 -30.41 7.84
C VAL A 195 -16.34 -30.42 9.38
N ILE A 196 -17.17 -29.59 10.02
CA ILE A 196 -17.30 -29.49 11.48
C ILE A 196 -18.55 -30.28 11.95
N ILE A 197 -18.52 -31.61 11.86
CA ILE A 197 -19.36 -32.54 12.64
C ILE A 197 -18.46 -33.65 13.22
#